data_AF-A0A6C0QMN6-F1
#
_entry.id   AF-A0A6C0QMN6-F1
#
_cell.length_a   1.000
_cell.length_b   1.000
_cell.length_c   1.000
_cell.angle_alpha   90.00
_cell.angle_beta   90.00
_cell.angle_gamma   90.00
#
_symmetry.space_group_name_H-M   'P 1'
#
loop_
_entity.id
_entity.type
_entity.pdbx_description
1 polymer ?
#
loop_
_entity_poly.entity_id
_entity_poly.type
_entity_poly.pdbx_seq_one_letter_code
_entity_poly.pdbx_strand_id
1 'polypeptide(L)'
;MKQVNENKSKCYQVTHCLEPKKWIQKKITLGLFISSGCIFFLSFLLGSLFSSNFSVNIDHNLILSSDPSYYIIHNLKSSLYMIGGLFSFSLTTLWALFINGYYLGVTFTSIGELYSYGIAIGSIAVHGAFEIPAILLASATGLYPWYFIYCFLKNKKIVYKQHLKNSVSMLVISVILFILAGIMEAKISPLFVQ
;
A
#
# COMPACT_ATOMS: atom_id res chain seq x y z
N MET A 1 -16.00 -32.20 -40.50
CA MET A 1 -14.75 -31.45 -40.22
C MET A 1 -14.88 -29.93 -40.36
N LYS A 2 -15.57 -29.37 -41.38
CA LYS A 2 -15.74 -27.91 -41.54
C LYS A 2 -16.41 -27.18 -40.34
N GLN A 3 -17.51 -27.73 -39.81
CA GLN A 3 -18.22 -27.16 -38.64
C GLN A 3 -17.37 -27.05 -37.37
N VAL A 4 -16.42 -27.97 -37.15
CA VAL A 4 -15.53 -27.95 -35.97
C VAL A 4 -14.50 -26.82 -36.08
N ASN A 5 -14.01 -26.54 -37.29
CA ASN A 5 -13.09 -25.42 -37.54
C ASN A 5 -13.79 -24.06 -37.47
N GLU A 6 -15.03 -23.95 -37.94
CA GLU A 6 -15.83 -22.73 -37.79
C GLU A 6 -16.11 -22.40 -36.32
N ASN A 7 -16.48 -23.40 -35.51
CA ASN A 7 -16.68 -23.23 -34.07
C ASN A 7 -15.38 -22.87 -33.33
N LYS A 8 -14.23 -23.46 -33.70
CA LYS A 8 -12.93 -23.06 -33.15
C LYS A 8 -12.58 -21.62 -33.51
N SER A 9 -12.84 -21.18 -34.76
CA SER A 9 -12.58 -19.80 -35.19
C SER A 9 -13.49 -18.78 -34.49
N LYS A 10 -14.77 -19.12 -34.29
CA LYS A 10 -15.72 -18.30 -33.52
C LYS A 10 -15.32 -18.21 -32.05
N CYS A 11 -14.90 -19.31 -31.43
CA CYS A 11 -14.43 -19.32 -30.05
C CYS A 11 -13.12 -18.50 -29.90
N TYR A 12 -12.22 -18.56 -30.89
CA TYR A 12 -11.01 -17.73 -30.95
C TYR A 12 -11.33 -16.24 -31.12
N GLN A 13 -12.27 -15.87 -32.01
CA GLN A 13 -12.68 -14.48 -32.19
C GLN A 13 -13.41 -13.92 -30.97
N VAL A 14 -14.24 -14.73 -30.31
CA VAL A 14 -14.92 -14.33 -29.07
C VAL A 14 -13.92 -14.14 -27.93
N THR A 15 -12.92 -15.03 -27.78
CA THR A 15 -11.88 -14.88 -26.75
C THR A 15 -10.99 -13.66 -26.98
N HIS A 16 -10.64 -13.35 -28.23
CA HIS A 16 -9.84 -12.16 -28.57
C HIS A 16 -10.59 -10.83 -28.40
N CYS A 17 -11.93 -10.83 -28.52
CA CYS A 17 -12.77 -9.65 -28.22
C CYS A 17 -13.07 -9.46 -26.72
N LEU A 18 -12.79 -10.46 -25.88
CA LEU A 18 -13.06 -10.43 -24.44
C LEU A 18 -11.85 -10.06 -23.59
N GLU A 19 -10.65 -9.95 -24.19
CA GLU A 19 -9.49 -9.43 -23.47
C GLU A 19 -9.60 -7.91 -23.31
N PRO A 20 -9.74 -7.38 -22.09
CA PRO A 20 -9.73 -5.95 -21.87
C PRO A 20 -8.37 -5.40 -22.33
N LYS A 21 -8.40 -4.34 -23.13
CA LYS A 21 -7.19 -3.67 -23.62
C LYS A 21 -6.26 -3.38 -22.43
N LYS A 22 -4.96 -3.70 -22.56
CA LYS A 22 -3.94 -3.51 -21.52
C LYS A 22 -3.96 -2.12 -20.86
N TRP A 23 -4.34 -1.07 -21.60
CA TRP A 23 -4.48 0.28 -21.04
C TRP A 23 -5.57 0.37 -19.96
N ILE A 24 -6.72 -0.28 -20.17
CA ILE A 24 -7.87 -0.23 -19.24
C ILE A 24 -7.47 -0.84 -17.89
N GLN A 25 -6.73 -1.94 -17.95
CA GLN A 25 -6.16 -2.61 -16.78
C GLN A 25 -5.16 -1.70 -16.04
N LYS A 26 -4.28 -1.02 -16.78
CA LYS A 26 -3.35 -0.04 -16.20
C LYS A 26 -4.08 1.12 -15.51
N LYS A 27 -5.20 1.61 -16.07
CA LYS A 27 -6.04 2.64 -15.44
C LYS A 27 -6.67 2.18 -14.13
N ILE A 28 -7.12 0.92 -14.04
CA ILE A 28 -7.72 0.37 -12.81
C ILE A 28 -6.66 0.26 -11.71
N THR A 29 -5.51 -0.36 -12.01
CA THR A 29 -4.42 -0.51 -11.04
C THR A 29 -3.91 0.85 -10.57
N LEU A 30 -3.78 1.82 -11.48
CA LEU A 30 -3.43 3.20 -11.13
C LEU A 30 -4.51 3.85 -10.25
N GLY A 31 -5.79 3.65 -10.55
CA GLY A 31 -6.89 4.15 -9.73
C GLY A 31 -6.84 3.62 -8.30
N LEU A 32 -6.63 2.32 -8.11
CA LEU A 32 -6.50 1.71 -6.78
C LEU A 32 -5.29 2.24 -6.00
N PHE A 33 -4.15 2.42 -6.69
CA PHE A 33 -2.96 3.04 -6.10
C PHE A 33 -3.22 4.49 -5.66
N ILE A 34 -3.85 5.30 -6.51
CA ILE A 34 -4.23 6.68 -6.16
C ILE A 34 -5.20 6.68 -4.97
N SER A 35 -6.21 5.81 -4.96
CA SER A 35 -7.14 5.67 -3.85
C SER A 35 -6.44 5.34 -2.54
N SER A 36 -5.48 4.40 -2.53
CA SER A 36 -4.68 4.13 -1.34
C SER A 36 -3.89 5.35 -0.89
N GLY A 37 -3.32 6.12 -1.83
CA GLY A 37 -2.60 7.36 -1.53
C GLY A 37 -3.49 8.42 -0.87
N CYS A 38 -4.70 8.61 -1.39
CA CYS A 38 -5.67 9.55 -0.81
C CYS A 38 -6.08 9.16 0.62
N ILE A 39 -6.34 7.87 0.86
CA ILE A 39 -6.73 7.37 2.18
C ILE A 39 -5.56 7.53 3.17
N PHE A 40 -4.35 7.13 2.76
CA PHE A 40 -3.14 7.29 3.57
C PHE A 40 -2.89 8.75 3.94
N PHE A 41 -2.96 9.65 2.95
CA PHE A 41 -2.73 11.08 3.16
C PHE A 41 -3.80 11.71 4.07
N LEU A 42 -5.07 11.37 3.88
CA LEU A 42 -6.13 11.83 4.78
C LEU A 42 -5.90 11.35 6.22
N SER A 43 -5.45 10.12 6.38
CA SER A 43 -5.14 9.55 7.70
C SER A 43 -3.93 10.22 8.33
N PHE A 44 -2.90 10.55 7.55
CA PHE A 44 -1.77 11.36 7.98
C PHE A 44 -2.19 12.75 8.46
N LEU A 45 -3.06 13.44 7.71
CA LEU A 45 -3.59 14.74 8.13
C LEU A 45 -4.36 14.63 9.44
N LEU A 46 -5.21 13.61 9.58
CA LEU A 46 -5.92 13.35 10.84
C LEU A 46 -4.95 13.08 11.99
N GLY A 47 -3.93 12.24 11.78
CA GLY A 47 -2.90 11.98 12.79
C GLY A 47 -2.17 13.25 13.22
N SER A 48 -1.79 14.08 12.25
CA SER A 48 -1.10 15.35 12.50
C SER A 48 -1.97 16.34 13.28
N LEU A 49 -3.27 16.44 12.94
CA LEU A 49 -4.22 17.34 13.61
C LEU A 49 -4.58 16.88 15.03
N PHE A 50 -4.72 15.58 15.25
CA PHE A 50 -5.09 15.01 16.55
C PHE A 50 -3.90 14.60 17.40
N SER A 51 -2.67 14.91 16.97
CA SER A 51 -1.41 14.56 17.67
C SER A 51 -1.41 15.01 19.12
N SER A 52 -1.99 16.18 19.43
CA SER A 52 -2.09 16.72 20.79
C SER A 52 -2.90 15.86 21.76
N ASN A 53 -3.81 15.02 21.27
CA ASN A 53 -4.59 14.08 22.08
C ASN A 53 -3.82 12.77 22.36
N PHE A 54 -2.72 12.55 21.63
CA PHE A 54 -1.80 11.48 21.90
C PHE A 54 -0.64 12.04 22.71
N SER A 55 -0.60 11.72 24.00
CA SER A 55 0.63 11.83 24.77
C SER A 55 1.61 10.78 24.24
N VAL A 56 2.36 11.14 23.19
CA VAL A 56 3.54 10.37 22.83
C VAL A 56 4.51 10.55 23.99
N ASN A 57 4.47 9.59 24.92
CA ASN A 57 5.54 9.42 25.89
C ASN A 57 6.75 8.99 25.08
N ILE A 58 7.50 9.97 24.58
CA ILE A 58 8.82 9.74 24.01
C ILE A 58 9.66 9.36 25.22
N ASP A 59 9.62 8.07 25.56
CA ASP A 59 10.52 7.50 26.54
C ASP A 59 11.93 7.83 26.03
N HIS A 60 12.67 8.62 26.82
CA HIS A 60 14.03 9.02 26.45
C HIS A 60 14.98 7.81 26.33
N ASN A 61 14.51 6.61 26.68
CA ASN A 61 15.15 5.32 26.41
C ASN A 61 14.51 4.58 25.22
N LEU A 62 14.13 5.27 24.13
CA LEU A 62 13.75 4.64 22.87
C LEU A 62 14.90 3.73 22.41
N ILE A 63 14.76 2.43 22.69
CA ILE A 63 15.66 1.41 22.18
C ILE A 63 15.35 1.27 20.69
N LEU A 64 15.91 2.17 19.89
CA LEU A 64 15.97 2.02 18.44
C LEU A 64 16.75 0.75 18.15
N SER A 65 16.10 -0.19 17.48
CA SER A 65 16.77 -1.41 17.05
C SER A 65 17.81 -1.03 16.01
N SER A 66 19.07 -1.41 16.20
CA SER A 66 20.07 -1.32 15.13
C SER A 66 19.94 -2.47 14.12
N ASP A 67 19.05 -3.45 14.37
CA ASP A 67 18.83 -4.59 13.49
C ASP A 67 17.75 -4.28 12.44
N PRO A 68 18.09 -4.23 11.13
CA PRO A 68 17.13 -4.07 10.04
C PRO A 68 16.01 -5.12 10.05
N SER A 69 16.27 -6.33 10.55
CA SER A 69 15.29 -7.42 10.53
C SER A 69 14.02 -7.05 11.31
N TYR A 70 14.18 -6.28 12.39
CA TYR A 70 13.07 -5.80 13.21
C TYR A 70 12.07 -4.97 12.40
N TYR A 71 12.56 -3.95 11.70
CA TYR A 71 11.73 -3.06 10.87
C TYR A 71 11.16 -3.78 9.65
N ILE A 72 11.96 -4.64 9.01
CA ILE A 72 11.49 -5.43 7.87
C ILE A 72 10.34 -6.34 8.28
N ILE A 73 10.45 -7.07 9.39
CA ILE A 73 9.39 -7.95 9.89
C ILE A 73 8.16 -7.14 10.29
N HIS A 74 8.33 -5.99 10.93
CA HIS A 74 7.23 -5.09 11.28
C HIS A 74 6.46 -4.65 10.01
N ASN A 75 7.16 -4.18 9.00
CA ASN A 75 6.56 -3.72 7.74
C ASN A 75 5.94 -4.85 6.93
N LEU A 76 6.56 -6.03 6.91
CA LEU A 76 5.96 -7.22 6.30
C LEU A 76 4.69 -7.67 7.04
N LYS A 77 4.65 -7.63 8.37
CA LYS A 77 3.43 -7.90 9.14
C LYS A 77 2.33 -6.88 8.81
N SER A 78 2.67 -5.60 8.74
CA SER A 78 1.75 -4.54 8.29
C SER A 78 1.18 -4.84 6.90
N SER A 79 2.03 -5.29 5.96
CA SER A 79 1.62 -5.67 4.60
C SER A 79 0.65 -6.87 4.57
N LEU A 80 0.77 -7.82 5.50
CA LEU A 80 -0.16 -8.94 5.60
C LEU A 80 -1.57 -8.47 5.96
N TYR A 81 -1.70 -7.48 6.87
CA TYR A 81 -3.00 -6.87 7.17
C TYR A 81 -3.58 -6.15 5.94
N MET A 82 -2.75 -5.50 5.13
CA MET A 82 -3.18 -4.86 3.88
C MET A 82 -3.69 -5.89 2.87
N ILE A 83 -2.98 -7.01 2.69
CA ILE A 83 -3.39 -8.11 1.79
C ILE A 83 -4.67 -8.79 2.30
N GLY A 84 -4.85 -8.88 3.62
CA GLY A 84 -6.06 -9.40 4.27
C GLY A 84 -7.35 -8.76 3.74
N GLY A 85 -7.27 -7.56 3.18
CA GLY A 85 -8.41 -6.86 2.58
C GLY A 85 -9.07 -7.65 1.46
N LEU A 86 -8.30 -8.45 0.71
CA LEU A 86 -8.85 -9.32 -0.32
C LEU A 86 -9.96 -10.24 0.22
N PHE A 87 -9.85 -10.68 1.48
CA PHE A 87 -10.80 -11.57 2.15
C PHE A 87 -11.83 -10.81 2.99
N SER A 88 -11.50 -9.60 3.46
CA SER A 88 -12.34 -8.81 4.35
C SER A 88 -13.08 -7.65 3.65
N PHE A 89 -13.35 -7.77 2.34
CA PHE A 89 -13.95 -6.68 1.53
C PHE A 89 -13.22 -5.34 1.68
N SER A 90 -11.89 -5.38 1.74
CA SER A 90 -10.95 -4.28 1.95
C SER A 90 -10.94 -3.64 3.34
N LEU A 91 -11.75 -4.11 4.30
CA LEU A 91 -11.83 -3.50 5.64
C LEU A 91 -10.47 -3.46 6.36
N THR A 92 -9.73 -4.57 6.36
CA THR A 92 -8.40 -4.65 6.97
C THR A 92 -7.37 -3.78 6.25
N THR A 93 -7.48 -3.61 4.92
CA THR A 93 -6.66 -2.66 4.18
C THR A 93 -6.96 -1.21 4.55
N LEU A 94 -8.24 -0.85 4.67
CA LEU A 94 -8.65 0.50 5.07
C LEU A 94 -8.13 0.80 6.48
N TRP A 95 -8.27 -0.16 7.39
CA TRP A 95 -7.74 -0.06 8.75
C TRP A 95 -6.22 0.09 8.76
N ALA A 96 -5.50 -0.75 8.01
CA ALA A 96 -4.04 -0.68 7.92
C ALA A 96 -3.58 0.65 7.32
N LEU A 97 -4.18 1.12 6.22
CA LEU A 97 -3.89 2.44 5.65
C LEU A 97 -4.13 3.57 6.65
N PHE A 98 -5.24 3.49 7.39
CA PHE A 98 -5.58 4.46 8.41
C PHE A 98 -4.51 4.51 9.50
N ILE A 99 -4.20 3.36 10.10
CA ILE A 99 -3.23 3.26 11.20
C ILE A 99 -1.83 3.71 10.76
N ASN A 100 -1.33 3.23 9.60
CA ASN A 100 0.00 3.61 9.13
C ASN A 100 0.07 5.12 8.81
N GLY A 101 -0.93 5.68 8.14
CA GLY A 101 -0.97 7.12 7.87
C GLY A 101 -1.10 7.94 9.15
N TYR A 102 -2.02 7.55 10.03
CA TYR A 102 -2.30 8.24 11.29
C TYR A 102 -1.07 8.29 12.20
N TYR A 103 -0.41 7.16 12.47
CA TYR A 103 0.79 7.15 13.32
C TYR A 103 1.93 7.95 12.71
N LEU A 104 2.14 7.88 11.38
CA LEU A 104 3.14 8.72 10.72
C LEU A 104 2.82 10.22 10.91
N GLY A 105 1.55 10.62 10.87
CA GLY A 105 1.11 11.99 11.14
C GLY A 105 1.36 12.43 12.58
N VAL A 106 1.04 11.58 13.55
CA VAL A 106 1.31 11.83 14.97
C VAL A 106 2.83 11.97 15.21
N THR A 107 3.62 11.04 14.69
CA THR A 107 5.10 11.06 14.82
C THR A 107 5.71 12.28 14.14
N PHE A 108 5.23 12.66 12.95
CA PHE A 108 5.69 13.86 12.25
C PHE A 108 5.46 15.13 13.09
N THR A 109 4.25 15.32 13.63
CA THR A 109 3.95 16.48 14.48
C THR A 109 4.76 16.44 15.77
N SER A 110 4.84 15.28 16.43
CA SER A 110 5.56 15.13 17.70
C SER A 110 7.06 15.44 17.58
N ILE A 111 7.73 14.95 16.53
CA ILE A 111 9.15 15.28 16.25
C ILE A 111 9.27 16.76 15.84
N GLY A 112 8.29 17.27 15.08
CA GLY A 112 8.25 18.65 14.63
C GLY A 112 8.18 19.66 15.79
N GLU A 113 7.38 19.35 16.80
CA GLU A 113 7.22 20.14 18.03
C GLU A 113 8.39 19.98 19.00
N LEU A 114 8.95 18.78 19.14
CA LEU A 114 10.06 18.51 20.06
C LEU A 114 11.41 19.06 19.57
N TYR A 115 11.68 18.94 18.26
CA TYR A 115 12.96 19.32 17.67
C TYR A 115 12.78 20.40 16.60
N SER A 116 12.27 20.03 15.43
CA SER A 116 11.86 20.95 14.35
C SER A 116 11.19 20.16 13.23
N TYR A 117 10.31 20.80 12.46
CA TYR A 117 9.72 20.19 11.27
C TYR A 117 10.74 19.79 10.19
N GLY A 118 11.90 20.47 10.13
CA GLY A 118 12.99 20.07 9.24
C GLY A 118 13.58 18.71 9.60
N ILE A 119 13.78 18.46 10.90
CA ILE A 119 14.24 17.17 11.41
C ILE A 119 13.17 16.09 11.20
N ALA A 120 11.89 16.41 11.42
CA ALA A 120 10.78 15.48 11.15
C ALA A 120 10.71 15.06 9.68
N ILE A 121 10.89 16.01 8.74
CA ILE A 121 10.97 15.70 7.31
C ILE A 121 12.19 14.81 7.03
N GLY A 122 13.36 15.16 7.58
CA GLY A 122 14.58 14.39 7.38
C GLY A 122 14.47 12.95 7.87
N SER A 123 13.95 12.75 9.09
CA SER A 123 13.79 11.42 9.68
C SER A 123 12.83 10.54 8.89
N ILE A 124 11.72 11.11 8.41
CA ILE A 124 10.75 10.39 7.57
C ILE A 124 11.29 10.16 6.17
N ALA A 125 12.00 11.12 5.56
CA ALA A 125 12.47 11.00 4.18
C ALA A 125 13.42 9.81 3.98
N VAL A 126 14.22 9.48 5.00
CA VAL A 126 15.19 8.37 4.97
C VAL A 126 14.53 7.02 4.64
N HIS A 127 13.45 6.68 5.32
CA HIS A 127 12.78 5.37 5.20
C HIS A 127 11.43 5.49 4.48
N GLY A 128 10.68 6.56 4.71
CA GLY A 128 9.37 6.86 4.13
C GLY A 128 9.39 6.97 2.60
N ALA A 129 10.52 7.33 1.98
CA ALA A 129 10.67 7.31 0.52
C ALA A 129 10.48 5.92 -0.10
N PHE A 130 10.76 4.85 0.67
CA PHE A 130 10.55 3.46 0.25
C PHE A 130 9.31 2.86 0.90
N GLU A 131 9.07 3.13 2.18
CA GLU A 131 7.96 2.58 2.94
C GLU A 131 6.60 3.04 2.42
N ILE A 132 6.42 4.34 2.17
CA ILE A 132 5.12 4.87 1.74
C ILE A 132 4.72 4.23 0.39
N PRO A 133 5.57 4.23 -0.66
CA PRO A 133 5.24 3.51 -1.89
C PRO A 133 4.96 2.01 -1.69
N ALA A 134 5.69 1.34 -0.78
CA ALA A 134 5.46 -0.06 -0.46
C ALA A 134 4.06 -0.31 0.13
N ILE A 135 3.66 0.51 1.10
CA ILE A 135 2.33 0.50 1.74
C ILE A 135 1.24 0.72 0.69
N LEU A 136 1.41 1.72 -0.19
CA LEU A 136 0.42 2.03 -1.21
C LEU A 136 0.26 0.88 -2.22
N LEU A 137 1.35 0.24 -2.64
CA LEU A 137 1.29 -0.92 -3.56
C LEU A 137 0.62 -2.15 -2.91
N ALA A 138 0.96 -2.45 -1.66
CA ALA A 138 0.32 -3.53 -0.91
C ALA A 138 -1.18 -3.26 -0.71
N SER A 139 -1.52 -2.02 -0.36
CA SER A 139 -2.90 -1.62 -0.12
C SER A 139 -3.73 -1.55 -1.41
N ALA A 140 -3.16 -1.12 -2.53
CA ALA A 140 -3.83 -1.16 -3.83
C ALA A 140 -4.27 -2.59 -4.19
N THR A 141 -3.50 -3.60 -3.77
CA THR A 141 -3.88 -5.01 -3.89
C THR A 141 -5.08 -5.35 -2.98
N GLY A 142 -5.04 -4.93 -1.72
CA GLY A 142 -6.12 -5.16 -0.75
C GLY A 142 -7.45 -4.46 -1.08
N LEU A 143 -7.42 -3.40 -1.89
CA LEU A 143 -8.60 -2.63 -2.33
C LEU A 143 -9.35 -3.23 -3.55
N TYR A 144 -8.82 -4.28 -4.20
CA TYR A 144 -9.48 -4.93 -5.34
C TYR A 144 -10.94 -5.37 -5.11
N PRO A 145 -11.36 -5.82 -3.92
CA PRO A 145 -12.76 -6.20 -3.68
C PRO A 145 -13.76 -5.09 -4.02
N TRP A 146 -13.44 -3.82 -3.76
CA TRP A 146 -14.30 -2.69 -4.15
C TRP A 146 -14.44 -2.54 -5.67
N TYR A 147 -13.37 -2.79 -6.42
CA TYR A 147 -13.43 -2.83 -7.88
C TYR A 147 -14.31 -3.98 -8.38
N PHE A 148 -14.23 -5.16 -7.75
CA PHE A 148 -15.09 -6.30 -8.10
C PHE A 148 -16.56 -6.04 -7.77
N ILE A 149 -16.86 -5.44 -6.62
CA ILE A 149 -18.21 -4.99 -6.25
C ILE A 149 -18.74 -3.99 -7.30
N TYR A 150 -17.93 -2.99 -7.68
CA TYR A 150 -18.30 -2.02 -8.72
C TYR A 150 -18.63 -2.71 -10.06
N CYS A 151 -17.81 -3.67 -10.48
CA CYS A 151 -18.05 -4.41 -11.71
C CYS A 151 -19.32 -5.26 -11.64
N PHE A 152 -19.55 -5.93 -10.51
CA PHE A 152 -20.76 -6.70 -10.25
C PHE A 152 -22.01 -5.81 -10.34
N LEU A 153 -22.04 -4.67 -9.65
CA LEU A 153 -23.15 -3.71 -9.68
C LEU A 153 -23.41 -3.10 -11.06
N LYS A 154 -22.39 -3.04 -11.92
CA LYS A 154 -22.49 -2.50 -13.29
C LYS A 154 -22.58 -3.59 -14.36
N ASN A 155 -22.75 -4.87 -13.98
CA ASN A 155 -22.76 -6.02 -14.90
C ASN A 155 -21.56 -6.04 -15.87
N LYS A 156 -20.39 -5.59 -15.41
CA LYS A 156 -19.15 -5.56 -16.18
C LYS A 156 -18.42 -6.89 -16.05
N LYS A 157 -17.87 -7.39 -17.16
CA LYS A 157 -17.02 -8.59 -17.15
C LYS A 157 -15.67 -8.29 -16.48
N ILE A 158 -15.20 -9.24 -15.66
CA ILE A 158 -13.93 -9.15 -14.94
C ILE A 158 -12.96 -10.17 -15.52
N VAL A 159 -11.71 -9.76 -15.75
CA VAL A 159 -10.63 -10.66 -16.19
C VAL A 159 -9.66 -10.91 -15.04
N TYR A 160 -10.03 -11.87 -14.18
CA TYR A 160 -9.35 -12.17 -12.92
C TYR A 160 -7.85 -12.46 -13.08
N LYS A 161 -7.46 -13.20 -14.13
CA LYS A 161 -6.06 -13.59 -14.38
C LYS A 161 -5.11 -12.39 -14.45
N GLN A 162 -5.53 -11.33 -15.12
CA GLN A 162 -4.69 -10.14 -15.28
C GLN A 162 -4.63 -9.33 -13.99
N HIS A 163 -5.75 -9.21 -13.26
CA HIS A 163 -5.77 -8.55 -11.96
C HIS A 163 -4.89 -9.27 -10.95
N LEU A 164 -4.93 -10.60 -10.91
CA LEU A 164 -4.05 -11.41 -10.06
C LEU A 164 -2.56 -11.18 -10.40
N LYS A 165 -2.21 -11.16 -11.69
CA LYS A 165 -0.83 -10.87 -12.13
C LYS A 165 -0.37 -9.48 -11.67
N ASN A 166 -1.22 -8.47 -11.81
CA ASN A 166 -0.91 -7.11 -11.37
C ASN A 166 -0.76 -7.06 -9.84
N SER A 167 -1.65 -7.71 -9.09
CA SER A 167 -1.56 -7.84 -7.62
C SER A 167 -0.25 -8.46 -7.18
N VAL A 168 0.12 -9.62 -7.72
CA VAL A 168 1.40 -10.28 -7.41
C VAL A 168 2.58 -9.36 -7.73
N SER A 169 2.55 -8.68 -8.88
CA SER A 169 3.61 -7.73 -9.24
C SER A 169 3.72 -6.57 -8.24
N MET A 170 2.60 -5.99 -7.79
CA MET A 170 2.60 -4.90 -6.80
C MET A 170 3.13 -5.39 -5.45
N LEU A 171 2.74 -6.59 -5.02
CA LEU A 171 3.22 -7.18 -3.77
C LEU A 171 4.72 -7.48 -3.80
N VAL A 172 5.24 -8.03 -4.90
CA VAL A 172 6.69 -8.29 -5.04
C VAL A 172 7.47 -6.97 -4.95
N ILE A 173 7.02 -5.93 -5.64
CA ILE A 173 7.67 -4.60 -5.59
C ILE A 173 7.57 -4.01 -4.18
N SER A 174 6.40 -4.14 -3.52
CA SER A 174 6.19 -3.70 -2.14
C SER A 174 7.16 -4.37 -1.17
N VAL A 175 7.36 -5.69 -1.25
CA VAL A 175 8.31 -6.43 -0.41
C VAL A 175 9.74 -5.93 -0.60
N ILE A 176 10.17 -5.71 -1.85
CA ILE A 176 11.51 -5.18 -2.15
C ILE A 176 11.68 -3.79 -1.50
N LEU A 177 10.67 -2.93 -1.62
CA LEU A 177 10.70 -1.60 -1.03
C LEU A 177 10.70 -1.63 0.50
N PHE A 178 9.95 -2.53 1.15
CA PHE A 178 9.98 -2.69 2.61
C PHE A 178 11.35 -3.16 3.12
N ILE A 179 12.04 -4.02 2.37
CA ILE A 179 13.41 -4.43 2.71
C ILE A 179 14.34 -3.21 2.67
N LEU A 180 14.25 -2.39 1.62
CA LEU A 180 15.03 -1.16 1.52
C LEU A 180 14.70 -0.17 2.65
N ALA A 181 13.41 0.02 2.94
CA ALA A 181 12.95 0.89 4.03
C ALA A 181 13.55 0.47 5.39
N GLY A 182 13.45 -0.82 5.74
CA GLY A 182 13.96 -1.31 7.03
C GLY A 182 15.49 -1.23 7.17
N ILE A 183 16.24 -1.34 6.07
CA ILE A 183 17.69 -1.11 6.07
C ILE A 183 18.00 0.37 6.31
N MET A 184 17.29 1.27 5.62
CA MET A 184 17.45 2.72 5.79
C MET A 184 17.07 3.14 7.23
N GLU A 185 16.00 2.57 7.76
CA GLU A 185 15.52 2.91 9.09
C GLU A 185 16.47 2.46 10.19
N ALA A 186 16.98 1.23 10.15
CA ALA A 186 17.91 0.75 11.18
C ALA A 186 19.28 1.45 11.14
N LYS A 187 19.73 1.91 9.96
CA LYS A 187 21.10 2.43 9.79
C LYS A 187 21.21 3.95 9.77
N ILE A 188 20.17 4.64 9.29
CA ILE A 188 20.26 6.07 8.96
C ILE A 188 19.27 6.90 9.77
N SER A 189 18.04 6.43 10.01
CA SER A 189 17.05 7.20 10.81
C SER A 189 17.55 7.59 12.22
N PRO A 190 18.30 6.75 12.97
CA PRO A 190 18.83 7.12 14.28
C PRO A 190 19.77 8.33 14.26
N LEU A 191 20.41 8.63 13.13
CA LEU A 191 21.35 9.76 13.01
C LEU A 191 20.68 11.14 13.11
N PHE A 192 19.35 11.20 12.98
CA PHE A 192 18.58 12.46 12.97
C PHE A 192 17.87 12.76 14.30
N VAL A 193 17.72 11.75 15.17
CA VAL A 193 16.89 11.85 16.39
C VAL A 193 17.70 11.53 17.66
N GLN A 194 19.01 11.29 17.51
CA GLN A 194 20.01 11.31 18.58
C GLN A 194 20.53 12.73 18.81
#